data_AF-A0A4S1M383-F1
#
_entry.id   AF-A0A4S1M383-F1
#
_cell.length_a   1.000
_cell.length_b   1.000
_cell.length_c   1.000
_cell.angle_alpha   90.00
_cell.angle_beta   90.00
_cell.angle_gamma   90.00
#
_symmetry.space_group_name_H-M   'P 1'
#
loop_
_entity.id
_entity.type
_entity.pdbx_description
1 polymer ?
#
loop_
_entity_poly.entity_id
_entity_poly.type
_entity_poly.pdbx_seq_one_letter_code
_entity_poly.pdbx_strand_id
1 'polypeptide(L)'
;MKLVGLSPRHRRFIEDVRDCLYHLDLQSQQSFYKDVRFLFASHPEHAGVYSHARAVKANDAGAGLHTHMVVGVGFDMDAPEALHDWEQVLGDSTSFRDVYEGRVGLSQEEIRLLFDERAHGRQVFLSQRLYGDCWQHLRANERLAIEEAFFQGGEGLVGPKTRFYRGMHRYGGSGNLGELERAMADIRHQGHHQGCTTWMRRCMAISVLMDSRAFLDEKTQAAYRKKG
;
A
#
# COMPACT_ATOMS: atom_id res chain seq x y z
N MET A 1 -16.31 13.31 7.18
CA MET A 1 -16.22 12.92 5.76
C MET A 1 -17.08 11.67 5.54
N LYS A 2 -18.20 11.72 4.78
CA LYS A 2 -19.03 10.53 4.52
C LYS A 2 -18.41 9.71 3.38
N LEU A 3 -18.21 8.41 3.63
CA LEU A 3 -17.58 7.49 2.69
C LEU A 3 -18.64 6.94 1.74
N VAL A 4 -18.76 7.56 0.57
CA VAL A 4 -19.69 7.12 -0.47
C VAL A 4 -19.05 5.94 -1.22
N GLY A 5 -19.75 4.81 -1.33
CA GLY A 5 -19.35 3.70 -2.21
C GLY A 5 -18.64 2.49 -1.59
N LEU A 6 -18.28 2.47 -0.30
CA LEU A 6 -17.74 1.26 0.35
C LEU A 6 -18.74 0.59 1.28
N SER A 7 -18.64 -0.73 1.37
CA SER A 7 -19.38 -1.53 2.35
C SER A 7 -19.03 -1.08 3.79
N PRO A 8 -19.97 -1.14 4.76
CA PRO A 8 -19.65 -0.87 6.16
C PRO A 8 -18.53 -1.75 6.71
N ARG A 9 -18.42 -3.00 6.22
CA ARG A 9 -17.38 -3.95 6.63
C ARG A 9 -15.99 -3.49 6.18
N HIS A 10 -15.82 -3.10 4.92
CA HIS A 10 -14.56 -2.58 4.40
C HIS A 10 -14.16 -1.28 5.08
N ARG A 11 -15.13 -0.39 5.33
CA ARG A 11 -14.86 0.83 6.09
C ARG A 11 -14.23 0.51 7.44
N ARG A 12 -14.82 -0.41 8.20
CA ARG A 12 -14.30 -0.82 9.50
C ARG A 12 -12.90 -1.43 9.41
N PHE A 13 -12.67 -2.31 8.43
CA PHE A 13 -11.34 -2.88 8.20
C PHE A 13 -10.26 -1.81 7.97
N ILE A 14 -10.55 -0.81 7.12
CA ILE A 14 -9.62 0.31 6.88
C ILE A 14 -9.38 1.11 8.17
N GLU A 15 -10.42 1.32 8.96
CA GLU A 15 -10.31 2.03 10.24
C GLU A 15 -9.43 1.25 11.23
N ASP A 16 -9.59 -0.08 11.31
CA ASP A 16 -8.81 -0.96 12.17
C ASP A 16 -7.32 -1.00 11.74
N VAL A 17 -7.03 -1.20 10.45
CA VAL A 17 -5.65 -1.17 9.91
C VAL A 17 -4.98 0.15 10.22
N ARG A 18 -5.69 1.25 10.00
CA ARG A 18 -5.19 2.60 10.29
C ARG A 18 -4.86 2.79 11.76
N ASP A 19 -5.77 2.43 12.66
CA ASP A 19 -5.58 2.62 14.11
C ASP A 19 -4.41 1.78 14.64
N CYS A 20 -4.22 0.57 14.10
CA CYS A 20 -3.05 -0.26 14.39
C CYS A 20 -1.73 0.42 13.96
N LEU A 21 -1.72 1.13 12.84
CA LEU A 21 -0.50 1.74 12.30
C LEU A 21 -0.17 3.12 12.89
N TYR A 22 -1.16 3.84 13.41
CA TYR A 22 -0.96 5.22 13.86
C TYR A 22 0.03 5.33 15.04
N HIS A 23 -0.04 4.39 15.98
CA HIS A 23 0.85 4.34 17.16
C HIS A 23 2.05 3.41 16.98
N LEU A 24 2.27 2.90 15.76
CA LEU A 24 3.28 1.90 15.53
C LEU A 24 4.68 2.52 15.54
N ASP A 25 5.54 2.03 16.43
CA ASP A 25 6.97 2.33 16.37
C ASP A 25 7.64 1.41 15.36
N LEU A 26 7.99 1.97 14.20
CA LEU A 26 8.59 1.21 13.11
C LEU A 26 9.99 0.67 13.42
N GLN A 27 10.69 1.22 14.43
CA GLN A 27 12.02 0.71 14.80
C GLN A 27 11.91 -0.64 15.54
N SER A 28 10.93 -0.79 16.43
CA SER A 28 10.75 -2.00 17.23
C SER A 28 9.71 -2.96 16.66
N GLN A 29 8.83 -2.51 15.75
CA GLN A 29 7.66 -3.28 15.32
C GLN A 29 7.60 -3.51 13.80
N GLN A 30 8.76 -3.62 13.14
CA GLN A 30 8.83 -3.81 11.69
C GLN A 30 8.12 -5.08 11.19
N SER A 31 8.17 -6.18 11.95
CA SER A 31 7.44 -7.41 11.59
C SER A 31 5.93 -7.18 11.55
N PHE A 32 5.38 -6.53 12.57
CA PHE A 32 3.96 -6.22 12.64
C PHE A 32 3.53 -5.26 11.51
N TYR A 33 4.37 -4.30 11.14
CA TYR A 33 4.13 -3.47 9.96
C TYR A 33 3.99 -4.31 8.69
N LYS A 34 4.88 -5.28 8.47
CA LYS A 34 4.81 -6.20 7.32
C LYS A 34 3.52 -7.02 7.33
N ASP A 35 3.13 -7.56 8.49
CA ASP A 35 1.87 -8.29 8.67
C ASP A 35 0.66 -7.46 8.27
N VAL A 36 0.56 -6.24 8.81
CA VAL A 36 -0.57 -5.34 8.52
C VAL A 36 -0.58 -4.94 7.05
N ARG A 37 0.59 -4.70 6.45
CA ARG A 37 0.72 -4.39 5.02
C ARG A 37 0.25 -5.55 4.13
N PHE A 38 0.64 -6.78 4.44
CA PHE A 38 0.19 -7.97 3.71
C PHE A 38 -1.31 -8.19 3.86
N LEU A 39 -1.84 -8.11 5.09
CA LEU A 39 -3.28 -8.23 5.36
C LEU A 39 -4.08 -7.18 4.59
N PHE A 40 -3.56 -5.96 4.51
CA PHE A 40 -4.18 -4.87 3.77
C PHE A 40 -4.24 -5.17 2.27
N ALA A 41 -3.11 -5.52 1.66
CA ALA A 41 -3.02 -5.78 0.22
C ALA A 41 -3.81 -7.04 -0.21
N SER A 42 -3.89 -8.04 0.67
CA SER A 42 -4.63 -9.29 0.43
C SER A 42 -6.14 -9.19 0.71
N HIS A 43 -6.63 -8.10 1.30
CA HIS A 43 -8.03 -7.97 1.67
C HIS A 43 -8.94 -8.05 0.42
N PRO A 44 -10.01 -8.86 0.38
CA PRO A 44 -10.78 -9.16 -0.84
C PRO A 44 -11.28 -7.94 -1.63
N GLU A 45 -11.67 -6.87 -0.93
CA GLU A 45 -12.12 -5.63 -1.57
C GLU A 45 -10.96 -4.78 -2.15
N HIS A 46 -9.71 -5.10 -1.80
CA HIS A 46 -8.48 -4.67 -2.49
C HIS A 46 -8.05 -5.70 -3.53
N ALA A 47 -8.26 -6.99 -3.24
CA ALA A 47 -7.83 -8.13 -4.03
C ALA A 47 -8.50 -8.24 -5.42
N GLY A 48 -9.56 -7.47 -5.71
CA GLY A 48 -10.03 -7.26 -7.09
C GLY A 48 -8.97 -6.64 -8.01
N VAL A 49 -7.95 -6.00 -7.44
CA VAL A 49 -6.73 -5.53 -8.12
C VAL A 49 -5.58 -6.54 -8.01
N TYR A 50 -5.62 -7.49 -7.05
CA TYR A 50 -4.45 -8.28 -6.64
C TYR A 50 -4.60 -9.81 -6.67
N SER A 51 -5.76 -10.43 -6.92
CA SER A 51 -5.95 -11.87 -6.64
C SER A 51 -6.41 -12.77 -7.80
N HIS A 52 -5.80 -13.95 -7.72
CA HIS A 52 -5.92 -15.20 -8.46
C HIS A 52 -5.19 -15.21 -9.80
N ALA A 53 -4.44 -16.31 -10.03
CA ALA A 53 -3.93 -16.76 -11.31
C ALA A 53 -5.08 -16.77 -12.32
N ARG A 54 -5.35 -15.59 -12.87
CA ARG A 54 -6.34 -15.33 -13.88
C ARG A 54 -5.55 -14.56 -14.88
N ALA A 55 -5.28 -15.21 -16.00
CA ALA A 55 -4.94 -14.54 -17.24
C ALA A 55 -5.85 -13.31 -17.37
N VAL A 56 -5.34 -12.12 -17.04
CA VAL A 56 -6.12 -10.89 -17.14
C VAL A 56 -6.14 -10.56 -18.62
N LYS A 57 -7.25 -10.89 -19.29
CA LYS A 57 -7.47 -10.50 -20.69
C LYS A 57 -7.56 -8.98 -20.75
N ALA A 58 -6.48 -8.33 -21.16
CA ALA A 58 -6.54 -6.95 -21.59
C ALA A 58 -7.41 -6.91 -22.87
N ASN A 59 -8.61 -6.36 -22.77
CA ASN A 59 -9.43 -6.04 -23.94
C ASN A 59 -8.92 -4.71 -24.51
N ASP A 60 -7.78 -4.75 -25.20
CA ASP A 60 -7.46 -3.69 -26.15
C ASP A 60 -8.01 -4.10 -27.52
N ALA A 61 -8.94 -3.27 -28.00
CA ALA A 61 -9.56 -3.41 -29.30
C ALA A 61 -8.49 -3.32 -30.40
N GLY A 62 -7.98 -4.48 -30.85
CA GLY A 62 -7.24 -4.62 -32.11
C GLY A 62 -5.78 -5.06 -32.02
N ALA A 63 -5.21 -5.25 -30.84
CA ALA A 63 -3.90 -5.90 -30.66
C ALA A 63 -4.10 -7.29 -30.03
N GLY A 64 -3.28 -8.27 -30.42
CA GLY A 64 -3.40 -9.65 -29.93
C GLY A 64 -3.55 -9.74 -28.41
N LEU A 65 -4.35 -10.70 -27.93
CA LEU A 65 -4.59 -10.95 -26.51
C LEU A 65 -3.27 -11.23 -25.78
N HIS A 66 -2.66 -10.20 -25.18
CA HIS A 66 -1.66 -10.38 -24.14
C HIS A 66 -2.41 -10.47 -22.81
N THR A 67 -2.53 -11.69 -22.30
CA THR A 67 -3.04 -11.93 -20.95
C THR A 67 -1.89 -11.74 -19.97
N HIS A 68 -1.98 -10.73 -19.11
CA HIS A 68 -1.02 -10.59 -18.02
C HIS A 68 -1.27 -11.67 -16.97
N MET A 69 -0.23 -12.41 -16.59
CA MET A 69 -0.26 -13.46 -15.58
C MET A 69 0.14 -12.90 -14.22
N VAL A 70 -0.83 -12.77 -13.32
CA VAL A 70 -0.61 -12.29 -11.96
C VAL A 70 -0.92 -13.40 -10.96
N VAL A 71 -0.03 -13.61 -9.99
CA VAL A 71 -0.21 -14.59 -8.90
C VAL A 71 -0.11 -13.93 -7.53
N GLY A 72 -0.66 -14.61 -6.52
CA GLY A 72 -0.60 -14.16 -5.13
C GLY A 72 -1.25 -12.79 -4.91
N VAL A 73 -0.46 -11.83 -4.42
CA VAL A 73 -0.86 -10.44 -4.18
C VAL A 73 -0.10 -9.54 -5.15
N GLY A 74 -0.61 -9.41 -6.38
CA GLY A 74 -0.09 -8.48 -7.39
C GLY A 74 1.31 -8.81 -7.93
N PHE A 75 1.75 -10.07 -7.86
CA PHE A 75 3.01 -10.49 -8.47
C PHE A 75 2.80 -10.75 -9.97
N ASP A 76 3.22 -9.79 -10.80
CA ASP A 76 3.19 -9.90 -12.27
C ASP A 76 4.31 -10.82 -12.76
N MET A 77 3.96 -12.01 -13.23
CA MET A 77 4.90 -13.00 -13.74
C MET A 77 5.44 -12.64 -15.13
N ASP A 78 4.82 -11.70 -15.84
CA ASP A 78 5.30 -11.23 -17.14
C ASP A 78 6.31 -10.07 -17.01
N ALA A 79 6.52 -9.56 -15.80
CA ALA A 79 7.50 -8.52 -15.57
C ALA A 79 8.92 -9.04 -15.89
N PRO A 80 9.78 -8.24 -16.55
CA PRO A 80 11.14 -8.67 -16.92
C PRO A 80 11.97 -9.20 -15.74
N GLU A 81 11.74 -8.67 -14.55
CA GLU A 81 12.39 -9.07 -13.32
C GLU A 81 11.69 -10.22 -12.55
N ALA A 82 10.52 -10.69 -12.98
CA ALA A 82 9.71 -11.63 -12.21
C ALA A 82 10.42 -12.96 -11.92
N LEU A 83 11.12 -13.53 -12.92
CA LEU A 83 11.87 -14.76 -12.72
C LEU A 83 13.02 -14.57 -11.73
N HIS A 84 13.68 -13.42 -11.77
CA HIS A 84 14.76 -13.10 -10.85
C HIS A 84 14.25 -12.96 -9.41
N ASP A 85 13.18 -12.19 -9.20
CA ASP A 85 12.54 -12.02 -7.90
C ASP A 85 12.05 -13.37 -7.36
N TRP A 86 11.54 -14.24 -8.24
CA TRP A 86 11.12 -15.59 -7.89
C TRP A 86 12.26 -16.49 -7.42
N GLU A 87 13.35 -16.55 -8.19
CA GLU A 87 14.51 -17.37 -7.86
C GLU A 87 15.17 -16.94 -6.55
N GLN A 88 15.18 -15.64 -6.24
CA GLN A 88 15.69 -15.13 -4.97
C GLN A 88 14.86 -15.59 -3.76
N VAL A 89 13.55 -15.66 -3.93
CA VAL A 89 12.60 -15.84 -2.82
C VAL A 89 12.22 -17.30 -2.61
N LEU A 90 11.90 -17.99 -3.70
CA LEU A 90 11.42 -19.38 -3.71
C LEU A 90 12.49 -20.34 -4.21
N GLY A 91 13.43 -19.89 -5.04
CA GLY A 91 14.45 -20.74 -5.64
C GLY A 91 13.84 -21.97 -6.30
N ASP A 92 14.35 -23.15 -5.92
CA ASP A 92 13.88 -24.44 -6.44
C ASP A 92 12.65 -25.00 -5.67
N SER A 93 12.13 -24.31 -4.65
CA SER A 93 11.03 -24.85 -3.83
C SER A 93 9.75 -25.02 -4.64
N THR A 94 9.47 -24.07 -5.53
CA THR A 94 8.31 -24.06 -6.43
C THR A 94 8.69 -23.54 -7.79
N SER A 95 8.38 -24.31 -8.83
CA SER A 95 8.75 -24.02 -10.22
C SER A 95 7.98 -22.81 -10.77
N PHE A 96 8.70 -21.77 -11.18
CA PHE A 96 8.13 -20.58 -11.83
C PHE A 96 7.27 -20.98 -13.03
N ARG A 97 7.78 -21.89 -13.88
CA ARG A 97 7.09 -22.35 -15.08
C ARG A 97 5.81 -23.12 -14.75
N ASP A 98 5.83 -23.99 -13.75
CA ASP A 98 4.65 -24.78 -13.41
C ASP A 98 3.54 -23.91 -12.79
N VAL A 99 3.90 -22.85 -12.06
CA VAL A 99 2.93 -21.84 -11.60
C VAL A 99 2.42 -20.99 -12.75
N TYR A 100 3.31 -20.53 -13.65
CA TYR A 100 2.94 -19.75 -14.84
C TYR A 100 1.96 -20.50 -15.75
N GLU A 101 2.18 -21.81 -15.92
CA GLU A 101 1.30 -22.69 -16.70
C GLU A 101 0.07 -23.20 -15.90
N GLY A 102 -0.08 -22.80 -14.62
CA GLY A 102 -1.22 -23.15 -13.77
C GLY A 102 -1.27 -24.62 -13.31
N ARG A 103 -0.15 -25.34 -13.37
CA ARG A 103 -0.03 -26.74 -12.95
C ARG A 103 0.10 -26.87 -11.43
N VAL A 104 0.71 -25.88 -10.79
CA VAL A 104 0.92 -25.81 -9.34
C VAL A 104 0.38 -24.48 -8.83
N GLY A 105 -0.24 -24.49 -7.65
CA GLY A 105 -0.65 -23.29 -6.94
C GLY A 105 0.34 -22.92 -5.83
N LEU A 106 0.45 -21.64 -5.53
CA LEU A 106 1.25 -21.15 -4.41
C LEU A 106 0.53 -21.35 -3.07
N SER A 107 1.29 -21.72 -2.05
CA SER A 107 0.86 -21.65 -0.66
C SER A 107 0.77 -20.19 -0.17
N GLN A 108 0.06 -19.97 0.93
CA GLN A 108 -0.05 -18.63 1.53
C GLN A 108 1.32 -18.07 1.96
N GLU A 109 2.21 -18.93 2.42
CA GLU A 109 3.56 -18.50 2.83
C GLU A 109 4.38 -18.04 1.64
N GLU A 110 4.34 -18.76 0.52
CA GLU A 110 5.05 -18.36 -0.70
C GLU A 110 4.49 -17.07 -1.29
N ILE A 111 3.15 -16.89 -1.26
CA ILE A 111 2.50 -15.63 -1.65
C ILE A 111 3.01 -14.47 -0.78
N ARG A 112 3.15 -14.71 0.52
CA ARG A 112 3.65 -13.72 1.47
C ARG A 112 5.12 -13.38 1.22
N LEU A 113 5.96 -14.37 0.97
CA LEU A 113 7.38 -14.17 0.67
C LEU A 113 7.56 -13.34 -0.62
N LEU A 114 6.85 -13.68 -1.70
CA LEU A 114 6.88 -12.91 -2.95
C LEU A 114 6.39 -11.47 -2.76
N PHE A 115 5.32 -11.29 -1.96
CA PHE A 115 4.82 -9.96 -1.63
C PHE A 115 5.87 -9.13 -0.86
N ASP A 116 6.51 -9.73 0.14
CA ASP A 116 7.48 -9.03 0.97
C ASP A 116 8.71 -8.59 0.18
N GLU A 117 9.18 -9.38 -0.79
CA GLU A 117 10.27 -9.00 -1.69
C GLU A 117 9.91 -7.78 -2.55
N ARG A 118 8.79 -7.84 -3.28
CA ARG A 118 8.34 -6.71 -4.13
C ARG A 118 8.08 -5.46 -3.30
N ALA A 119 7.50 -5.63 -2.11
CA ALA A 119 7.23 -4.53 -1.22
C ALA A 119 8.51 -3.97 -0.58
N HIS A 120 9.54 -4.79 -0.36
CA HIS A 120 10.86 -4.34 0.06
C HIS A 120 11.54 -3.47 -1.01
N GLY A 121 11.64 -3.97 -2.25
CA GLY A 121 12.24 -3.20 -3.35
C GLY A 121 11.56 -1.84 -3.56
N ARG A 122 10.23 -1.81 -3.46
CA ARG A 122 9.44 -0.57 -3.52
C ARG A 122 9.73 0.36 -2.35
N GLN A 123 9.79 -0.17 -1.13
CA GLN A 123 10.12 0.62 0.06
C GLN A 123 11.53 1.24 -0.07
N VAL A 124 12.50 0.49 -0.58
CA VAL A 124 13.86 0.98 -0.86
C VAL A 124 13.82 2.11 -1.88
N PHE A 125 13.11 1.93 -3.01
CA PHE A 125 12.94 2.98 -4.01
C PHE A 125 12.31 4.24 -3.43
N LEU A 126 11.18 4.10 -2.72
CA LEU A 126 10.47 5.23 -2.13
C LEU A 126 11.30 5.96 -1.09
N SER A 127 11.94 5.21 -0.18
CA SER A 127 12.69 5.79 0.94
C SER A 127 14.03 6.39 0.51
N GLN A 128 14.76 5.77 -0.41
CA GLN A 128 16.12 6.20 -0.76
C GLN A 128 16.18 7.08 -2.01
N ARG A 129 15.27 6.88 -2.97
CA ARG A 129 15.34 7.58 -4.27
C ARG A 129 14.28 8.65 -4.43
N LEU A 130 13.07 8.40 -3.94
CA LEU A 130 11.95 9.32 -4.16
C LEU A 130 11.81 10.36 -3.04
N TYR A 131 11.59 9.90 -1.81
CA TYR A 131 11.31 10.76 -0.65
C TYR A 131 12.55 11.11 0.17
N GLY A 132 13.60 10.28 0.15
CA GLY A 132 14.84 10.53 0.89
C GLY A 132 14.58 10.79 2.37
N ASP A 133 15.19 11.85 2.92
CA ASP A 133 15.07 12.24 4.33
C ASP A 133 13.62 12.45 4.77
N CYS A 134 12.76 12.95 3.88
CA CYS A 134 11.33 13.12 4.18
C CYS A 134 10.69 11.81 4.66
N TRP A 135 11.12 10.67 4.13
CA TRP A 135 10.55 9.36 4.45
C TRP A 135 10.66 9.02 5.94
N GLN A 136 11.76 9.42 6.58
CA GLN A 136 12.03 9.12 7.98
C GLN A 136 11.06 9.83 8.92
N HIS A 137 10.53 10.97 8.51
CA HIS A 137 9.58 11.77 9.28
C HIS A 137 8.12 11.31 9.13
N LEU A 138 7.85 10.41 8.18
CA LEU A 138 6.50 9.89 7.96
C LEU A 138 6.15 8.77 8.94
N ARG A 139 4.90 8.78 9.41
CA ARG A 139 4.31 7.73 10.24
C ARG A 139 4.03 6.46 9.42
N ALA A 140 3.84 5.32 10.09
CA ALA A 140 3.62 4.03 9.41
C ALA A 140 2.38 4.03 8.49
N ASN A 141 1.27 4.63 8.94
CA ASN A 141 0.06 4.79 8.14
C ASN A 141 0.27 5.68 6.90
N GLU A 142 1.15 6.69 6.99
CA GLU A 142 1.48 7.59 5.89
C GLU A 142 2.41 6.92 4.87
N ARG A 143 3.39 6.15 5.35
CA ARG A 143 4.28 5.35 4.49
C ARG A 143 3.48 4.32 3.71
N LEU A 144 2.64 3.55 4.39
CA LEU A 144 1.75 2.59 3.73
C LEU A 144 0.88 3.32 2.70
N ALA A 145 0.37 4.51 3.06
CA ALA A 145 -0.41 5.33 2.16
C ALA A 145 0.28 5.69 0.84
N ILE A 146 1.56 6.06 0.91
CA ILE A 146 2.39 6.32 -0.28
C ILE A 146 2.73 5.03 -1.02
N GLU A 147 3.04 3.94 -0.33
CA GLU A 147 3.39 2.64 -0.92
C GLU A 147 2.28 2.09 -1.84
N GLU A 148 1.03 2.14 -1.36
CA GLU A 148 -0.14 1.71 -2.14
C GLU A 148 -0.41 2.66 -3.32
N ALA A 149 -0.24 3.97 -3.11
CA ALA A 149 -0.42 4.94 -4.18
C ALA A 149 0.60 4.79 -5.30
N PHE A 150 1.84 4.53 -4.93
CA PHE A 150 2.89 4.18 -5.87
C PHE A 150 2.56 2.88 -6.60
N PHE A 151 1.97 1.88 -5.95
CA PHE A 151 1.54 0.67 -6.64
C PHE A 151 0.51 0.95 -7.72
N GLN A 152 -0.50 1.75 -7.39
CA GLN A 152 -1.68 1.95 -8.23
C GLN A 152 -1.42 2.88 -9.43
N GLY A 153 -0.50 3.84 -9.31
CA GLY A 153 -0.25 4.82 -10.37
C GLY A 153 1.18 5.34 -10.43
N GLY A 154 2.12 4.63 -9.78
CA GLY A 154 3.55 4.92 -9.84
C GLY A 154 3.90 6.35 -9.47
N GLU A 155 4.92 6.86 -10.16
CA GLU A 155 5.35 8.25 -10.04
C GLU A 155 4.30 9.26 -10.55
N GLY A 156 3.33 8.82 -11.35
CA GLY A 156 2.24 9.67 -11.81
C GLY A 156 1.37 10.21 -10.67
N LEU A 157 1.25 9.44 -9.58
CA LEU A 157 0.50 9.81 -8.38
C LEU A 157 1.39 10.43 -7.30
N VAL A 158 2.57 9.85 -7.06
CA VAL A 158 3.40 10.21 -5.90
C VAL A 158 4.82 10.70 -6.22
N GLY A 159 5.14 10.90 -7.49
CA GLY A 159 6.47 11.30 -7.94
C GLY A 159 6.74 12.81 -7.98
N PRO A 160 7.96 13.25 -8.33
CA PRO A 160 8.44 14.62 -8.10
C PRO A 160 7.65 15.72 -8.82
N LYS A 161 7.01 15.35 -9.92
CA LYS A 161 6.21 16.26 -10.73
C LYS A 161 4.85 16.57 -10.08
N THR A 162 4.38 15.74 -9.16
CA THR A 162 3.07 15.90 -8.53
C THR A 162 3.10 16.94 -7.42
N ARG A 163 1.95 17.57 -7.19
CA ARG A 163 1.80 18.51 -6.07
C ARG A 163 1.75 17.77 -4.73
N PHE A 164 1.23 16.54 -4.72
CA PHE A 164 1.26 15.64 -3.58
C PHE A 164 2.69 15.44 -3.06
N TYR A 165 3.62 15.04 -3.93
CA TYR A 165 5.03 14.86 -3.56
C TYR A 165 5.62 16.11 -2.90
N ARG A 166 5.44 17.28 -3.52
CA ARG A 166 5.93 18.56 -2.98
C ARG A 166 5.31 18.88 -1.63
N GLY A 167 4.02 18.62 -1.45
CA GLY A 167 3.32 18.81 -0.18
C GLY A 167 3.83 17.87 0.91
N MET A 168 4.04 16.59 0.58
CA MET A 168 4.61 15.61 1.51
C MET A 168 6.03 15.96 1.95
N HIS A 169 6.89 16.46 1.04
CA HIS A 169 8.22 16.94 1.41
C HIS A 169 8.17 18.14 2.36
N ARG A 170 7.27 19.09 2.12
CA ARG A 170 7.08 20.22 3.05
C ARG A 170 6.52 19.75 4.40
N TYR A 171 5.61 18.77 4.38
CA TYR A 171 5.10 18.16 5.61
C TYR A 171 6.22 17.46 6.39
N GLY A 172 6.99 16.56 5.76
CA GLY A 172 8.08 15.84 6.42
C GLY A 172 9.15 16.77 7.00
N GLY A 173 9.44 17.89 6.33
CA GLY A 173 10.40 18.88 6.82
C GLY A 173 9.88 19.82 7.92
N SER A 174 8.57 19.96 8.10
CA SER A 174 7.98 20.95 9.02
C SER A 174 7.06 20.38 10.09
N GLY A 175 6.58 19.15 9.93
CA GLY A 175 5.47 18.58 10.71
C GLY A 175 4.13 19.30 10.53
N ASN A 176 4.03 20.29 9.62
CA ASN A 176 2.84 21.11 9.47
C ASN A 176 1.70 20.35 8.79
N LEU A 177 0.66 20.03 9.55
CA LEU A 177 -0.52 19.32 9.06
C LEU A 177 -1.22 20.01 7.89
N GLY A 178 -1.15 21.35 7.79
CA GLY A 178 -1.72 22.07 6.65
C GLY A 178 -1.05 21.72 5.32
N GLU A 179 0.23 21.33 5.32
CA GLU A 179 0.91 20.83 4.11
C GLU A 179 0.43 19.42 3.75
N LEU A 180 0.20 18.56 4.75
CA LEU A 180 -0.39 17.24 4.56
C LEU A 180 -1.81 17.36 3.98
N GLU A 181 -2.66 18.22 4.55
CA GLU A 181 -4.01 18.48 4.04
C GLU A 181 -4.01 18.91 2.58
N ARG A 182 -3.11 19.83 2.20
CA ARG A 182 -2.97 20.29 0.81
C ARG A 182 -2.50 19.17 -0.11
N ALA A 183 -1.49 18.38 0.31
CA ALA A 183 -1.02 17.23 -0.45
C ALA A 183 -2.19 16.26 -0.74
N MET A 184 -3.02 16.00 0.28
CA MET A 184 -4.18 15.13 0.17
C MET A 184 -5.29 15.67 -0.74
N ALA A 185 -5.46 16.99 -0.79
CA ALA A 185 -6.39 17.62 -1.71
C ALA A 185 -5.95 17.43 -3.17
N ASP A 186 -4.65 17.45 -3.48
CA ASP A 186 -4.18 17.30 -4.87
C ASP A 186 -4.44 15.91 -5.45
N ILE A 187 -4.34 14.86 -4.62
CA ILE A 187 -4.73 13.50 -5.00
C ILE A 187 -6.23 13.40 -5.32
N ARG A 188 -7.05 14.33 -4.84
CA ARG A 188 -8.51 14.35 -5.12
C ARG A 188 -8.86 14.68 -6.55
N HIS A 189 -8.02 15.42 -7.24
CA HIS A 189 -8.34 15.98 -8.55
C HIS A 189 -7.78 15.18 -9.72
N GLN A 190 -7.00 14.12 -9.48
CA GLN A 190 -6.32 13.36 -10.54
C GLN A 190 -7.16 12.22 -11.19
N GLY A 191 -8.49 12.20 -10.98
CA GLY A 191 -9.49 11.65 -11.92
C GLY A 191 -9.55 10.15 -12.23
N HIS A 192 -8.42 9.43 -12.32
CA HIS A 192 -8.36 8.09 -12.92
C HIS A 192 -8.26 6.93 -11.92
N HIS A 193 -8.01 7.20 -10.63
CA HIS A 193 -7.79 6.16 -9.60
C HIS A 193 -8.70 6.35 -8.36
N GLN A 194 -10.03 6.42 -8.54
CA GLN A 194 -10.98 6.75 -7.45
C GLN A 194 -10.84 5.85 -6.19
N GLY A 195 -10.47 4.57 -6.34
CA GLY A 195 -10.22 3.66 -5.21
C GLY A 195 -9.03 4.07 -4.35
N CYS A 196 -7.86 4.28 -4.98
CA CYS A 196 -6.62 4.67 -4.31
C CYS A 196 -6.73 6.04 -3.61
N THR A 197 -7.31 7.03 -4.30
CA THR A 197 -7.48 8.38 -3.75
C THR A 197 -8.40 8.40 -2.52
N THR A 198 -9.35 7.46 -2.41
CA THR A 198 -10.26 7.35 -1.27
C THR A 198 -9.58 6.77 -0.04
N TRP A 199 -8.66 5.83 -0.22
CA TRP A 199 -7.97 5.19 0.89
C TRP A 199 -6.78 6.03 1.40
N MET A 200 -5.96 6.62 0.53
CA MET A 200 -4.90 7.54 0.98
C MET A 200 -5.48 8.65 1.84
N ARG A 201 -6.65 9.18 1.44
CA ARG A 201 -7.42 10.16 2.23
C ARG A 201 -7.78 9.65 3.61
N ARG A 202 -8.11 8.38 3.79
CA ARG A 202 -8.49 7.84 5.11
C ARG A 202 -7.29 7.60 6.01
N CYS A 203 -6.20 7.09 5.45
CA CYS A 203 -4.98 6.86 6.21
C CYS A 203 -4.33 8.18 6.63
N MET A 204 -4.33 9.19 5.76
CA MET A 204 -3.67 10.47 6.03
C MET A 204 -4.57 11.54 6.68
N ALA A 205 -5.90 11.54 6.47
CA ALA A 205 -6.78 12.49 7.14
C ALA A 205 -6.82 12.31 8.67
N ILE A 206 -6.36 11.18 9.19
CA ILE A 206 -6.30 10.94 10.63
C ILE A 206 -5.00 11.38 11.26
N SER A 207 -3.90 11.44 10.51
CA SER A 207 -2.74 12.22 10.94
C SER A 207 -3.12 13.69 11.18
N VAL A 208 -4.01 14.23 10.35
CA VAL A 208 -4.58 15.58 10.52
C VAL A 208 -5.59 15.66 11.67
N LEU A 209 -6.51 14.70 11.78
CA LEU A 209 -7.59 14.72 12.78
C LEU A 209 -7.16 14.34 14.20
N MET A 210 -6.11 13.54 14.39
CA MET A 210 -5.63 13.11 15.71
C MET A 210 -4.65 14.13 16.32
N ASP A 211 -3.84 14.82 15.52
CA ASP A 211 -2.97 15.91 16.04
C ASP A 211 -3.75 17.21 16.27
N SER A 212 -4.82 17.48 15.49
CA SER A 212 -5.73 18.61 15.75
C SER A 212 -6.64 18.39 16.96
N ARG A 213 -6.53 17.23 17.63
CA ARG A 213 -7.40 16.80 18.71
C ARG A 213 -6.61 16.34 19.93
N ALA A 214 -6.61 17.21 20.93
CA ALA A 214 -6.72 16.86 22.34
C ALA A 214 -8.01 16.03 22.66
N PHE A 215 -8.35 15.02 21.85
CA PHE A 215 -9.64 14.32 21.81
C PHE A 215 -9.49 12.80 21.71
N LEU A 216 -8.48 12.24 22.35
CA LEU A 216 -8.69 10.95 22.98
C LEU A 216 -8.79 11.29 24.46
N ASP A 217 -9.98 11.10 25.06
CA ASP A 217 -10.08 11.18 26.51
C ASP A 217 -9.06 10.19 27.12
N GLU A 218 -8.59 10.47 28.32
CA GLU A 218 -7.61 9.61 29.00
C GLU A 218 -8.07 8.13 29.06
N LYS A 219 -9.38 7.87 29.04
CA LYS A 219 -9.94 6.51 29.01
C LYS A 219 -9.60 5.75 27.74
N THR A 220 -9.64 6.41 26.58
CA THR A 220 -9.34 5.76 25.30
C THR A 220 -7.85 5.48 25.21
N GLN A 221 -7.00 6.41 25.66
CA GLN A 221 -5.55 6.17 25.75
C GLN A 221 -5.21 5.05 26.74
N ALA A 222 -5.90 4.97 27.89
CA ALA A 222 -5.72 3.92 28.88
C ALA A 222 -6.20 2.54 28.40
N ALA A 223 -7.22 2.48 27.55
CA ALA A 223 -7.70 1.22 26.98
C ALA A 223 -6.70 0.60 25.99
N TYR A 224 -5.97 1.42 25.23
CA TYR A 224 -4.92 0.95 24.33
C TYR A 224 -3.64 0.53 25.07
N ARG A 225 -3.28 1.21 26.17
CA ARG A 225 -2.13 0.83 27.02
C ARG A 225 -2.28 -0.49 27.76
N LYS A 226 -3.51 -1.02 27.92
CA LYS A 226 -3.76 -2.31 28.59
C LYS A 226 -3.75 -3.53 27.66
N LYS A 227 -3.52 -3.33 26.35
CA LYS A 227 -3.54 -4.40 25.34
C LYS A 227 -2.18 -4.67 24.67
N GLY A 228 -1.11 -4.01 25.11
CA GLY A 228 0.27 -4.40 24.87
C GLY A 228 0.92 -4.85 26.17
#